data_AF-A0A3L7UP93-F1
#
_entry.id   AF-A0A3L7UP93-F1
#
_cell.length_a   1.000
_cell.length_b   1.000
_cell.length_c   1.000
_cell.angle_alpha   90.00
_cell.angle_beta   90.00
_cell.angle_gamma   90.00
#
_symmetry.space_group_name_H-M   'P 1'
#
loop_
_entity.id
_entity.type
_entity.pdbx_description
1 polymer ?
#
loop_
_entity_poly.entity_id
_entity_poly.type
_entity_poly.pdbx_seq_one_letter_code
_entity_poly.pdbx_strand_id
1 'polypeptide(L)'
;MSYGIQIIKDIEDGDAQFLLVLMWDHWNELFRQDLSFVERSLISELRDFRNRWAHQGPMSENDIYRVLDGIERLLCAIHSDQVVNIRNLRRESLNRLWQAEIGDNNRNISRAIWPFVLYFASAAALCFACFRFYPMPWNGLLSILIIALLFRLAWAQSLKDASLTSGPKECFHCGRVIYSTPCPYCRPSQNLGIDPRMTIVLKNDETLLPTNKQRHH
;
A
#
# COMPACT_ATOMS: atom_id res chain seq x y z
N MET A 1 -1.38 13.77 -51.00
CA MET A 1 -1.30 14.87 -49.99
C MET A 1 -2.45 14.84 -48.98
N SER A 2 -3.69 14.50 -49.35
CA SER A 2 -4.83 14.48 -48.40
C SER A 2 -4.69 13.45 -47.26
N TYR A 3 -4.13 12.26 -47.53
CA TYR A 3 -3.94 11.21 -46.52
C TYR A 3 -2.94 11.59 -45.43
N GLY A 4 -1.83 12.25 -45.78
CA GLY A 4 -0.80 12.62 -44.79
C GLY A 4 -1.29 13.66 -43.76
N ILE A 5 -2.21 14.55 -44.16
CA ILE A 5 -2.80 15.56 -43.27
C ILE A 5 -3.77 14.90 -42.28
N GLN A 6 -4.53 13.90 -42.73
CA GLN A 6 -5.42 13.13 -41.86
C GLN A 6 -4.65 12.40 -40.75
N ILE A 7 -3.55 11.72 -41.13
CA ILE A 7 -2.68 10.97 -40.20
C ILE A 7 -2.12 11.87 -39.10
N ILE A 8 -1.63 13.07 -39.46
CA ILE A 8 -1.05 14.00 -38.48
C ILE A 8 -2.14 14.50 -37.51
N LYS A 9 -3.35 14.75 -38.02
CA LYS A 9 -4.46 15.24 -37.22
C LYS A 9 -4.98 14.18 -36.23
N ASP A 10 -5.08 12.92 -36.66
CA ASP A 10 -5.50 11.81 -35.80
C ASP A 10 -4.46 11.50 -34.70
N ILE A 11 -3.17 11.78 -34.96
CA ILE A 11 -2.10 11.73 -33.95
C ILE A 11 -2.19 12.90 -32.97
N GLU A 12 -2.49 14.11 -33.45
CA GLU A 12 -2.68 15.32 -32.61
C GLU A 12 -3.94 15.24 -31.74
N ASP A 13 -5.04 14.68 -32.26
CA ASP A 13 -6.30 14.49 -31.56
C ASP A 13 -6.24 13.34 -30.54
N GLY A 14 -5.13 12.60 -30.48
CA GLY A 14 -4.87 11.58 -29.46
C GLY A 14 -5.70 10.31 -29.64
N ASP A 15 -6.01 9.89 -30.87
CA ASP A 15 -6.70 8.61 -31.08
C ASP A 15 -5.73 7.44 -30.80
N ALA A 16 -5.81 6.93 -29.57
CA ALA A 16 -5.04 5.78 -29.12
C ALA A 16 -5.24 4.54 -30.01
N GLN A 17 -6.40 4.40 -30.66
CA GLN A 17 -6.64 3.27 -31.58
C GLN A 17 -5.81 3.38 -32.83
N PHE A 18 -5.82 4.57 -33.44
CA PHE A 18 -5.07 4.83 -34.65
C PHE A 18 -3.58 4.56 -34.41
N LEU A 19 -3.04 5.03 -33.28
CA LEU A 19 -1.65 4.76 -32.89
C LEU A 19 -1.35 3.26 -32.75
N LEU A 20 -2.22 2.50 -32.05
CA LEU A 20 -2.03 1.06 -31.87
C LEU A 20 -2.11 0.28 -33.19
N VAL A 21 -2.96 0.70 -34.12
CA VAL A 21 -3.05 0.11 -35.47
C VAL A 21 -1.79 0.42 -36.27
N LEU A 22 -1.33 1.67 -36.26
CA LEU A 22 -0.10 2.08 -36.95
C LEU A 22 1.12 1.29 -36.45
N MET A 23 1.27 1.17 -35.13
CA MET A 23 2.36 0.39 -34.53
C MET A 23 2.29 -1.10 -34.92
N TRP A 24 1.08 -1.65 -35.06
CA TRP A 24 0.88 -3.03 -35.46
C TRP A 24 1.22 -3.28 -36.93
N ASP A 25 0.71 -2.44 -37.83
CA ASP A 25 0.84 -2.61 -39.28
C ASP A 25 2.28 -2.34 -39.75
N HIS A 26 2.94 -1.31 -39.18
CA HIS A 26 4.33 -0.95 -39.52
C HIS A 26 5.37 -1.55 -38.57
N TRP A 27 5.01 -2.60 -37.82
CA TRP A 27 5.92 -3.25 -36.85
C TRP A 27 7.26 -3.65 -37.47
N ASN A 28 7.20 -4.35 -38.61
CA ASN A 28 8.40 -4.90 -39.26
C ASN A 28 9.30 -3.81 -39.86
N GLU A 29 8.72 -2.67 -40.22
CA GLU A 29 9.41 -1.58 -40.91
C GLU A 29 10.06 -0.60 -39.94
N LEU A 30 9.37 -0.29 -38.82
CA LEU A 30 9.76 0.78 -37.91
C LEU A 30 10.26 0.30 -36.55
N PHE A 31 9.76 -0.83 -36.04
CA PHE A 31 9.92 -1.21 -34.64
C PHE A 31 10.70 -2.49 -34.40
N ARG A 32 10.88 -3.33 -35.43
CA ARG A 32 11.54 -4.65 -35.32
C ARG A 32 13.00 -4.58 -34.87
N GLN A 33 13.68 -3.45 -35.07
CA GLN A 33 15.07 -3.28 -34.67
C GLN A 33 15.22 -2.97 -33.17
N ASP A 34 14.28 -2.20 -32.61
CA ASP A 34 14.35 -1.67 -31.24
C ASP A 34 13.43 -2.42 -30.25
N LEU A 35 12.30 -2.94 -30.72
CA LEU A 35 11.32 -3.65 -29.90
C LEU A 35 11.23 -5.13 -30.30
N SER A 36 11.11 -6.00 -29.29
CA SER A 36 11.07 -7.44 -29.47
C SER A 36 9.65 -7.96 -29.73
N PHE A 37 9.54 -9.26 -29.96
CA PHE A 37 8.24 -9.94 -30.09
C PHE A 37 7.35 -9.77 -28.84
N VAL A 38 7.92 -9.58 -27.66
CA VAL A 38 7.18 -9.41 -26.40
C VAL A 38 6.30 -8.15 -26.47
N GLU A 39 6.87 -7.04 -26.90
CA GLU A 39 6.19 -5.76 -27.02
C GLU A 39 5.11 -5.78 -28.10
N ARG A 40 5.33 -6.53 -29.18
CA ARG A 40 4.28 -6.79 -30.18
C ARG A 40 3.07 -7.49 -29.58
N SER A 41 3.29 -8.47 -28.70
CA SER A 41 2.20 -9.16 -28.00
C SER A 41 1.44 -8.21 -27.06
N LEU A 42 2.15 -7.32 -26.37
CA LEU A 42 1.53 -6.30 -25.51
C LEU A 42 0.63 -5.34 -26.32
N ILE A 43 1.06 -4.91 -27.51
CA ILE A 43 0.25 -4.05 -28.39
C ILE A 43 -1.03 -4.76 -28.82
N SER A 44 -0.97 -6.05 -29.17
CA SER A 44 -2.16 -6.84 -29.50
C SER A 44 -3.15 -6.84 -28.34
N GLU A 45 -2.65 -7.09 -27.13
CA GLU A 45 -3.46 -7.12 -25.92
C GLU A 45 -4.10 -5.76 -25.62
N LEU A 46 -3.35 -4.65 -25.73
CA LEU A 46 -3.88 -3.30 -25.57
C LEU A 46 -4.97 -2.97 -26.59
N ARG A 47 -4.79 -3.41 -27.83
CA ARG A 47 -5.79 -3.24 -28.90
C ARG A 47 -7.06 -4.01 -28.58
N ASP A 48 -6.96 -5.21 -28.01
CA ASP A 48 -8.11 -5.99 -27.56
C ASP A 48 -8.85 -5.33 -26.37
N PHE A 49 -8.12 -4.72 -25.42
CA PHE A 49 -8.72 -3.93 -24.34
C PHE A 49 -9.45 -2.70 -24.86
N ARG A 50 -8.82 -1.91 -25.75
CA ARG A 50 -9.47 -0.76 -26.40
C ARG A 50 -10.70 -1.22 -27.17
N ASN A 51 -10.59 -2.27 -27.99
CA ASN A 51 -11.71 -2.76 -28.80
C ASN A 51 -12.91 -3.15 -27.93
N ARG A 52 -12.66 -3.89 -26.84
CA ARG A 52 -13.71 -4.20 -25.84
C ARG A 52 -14.34 -2.96 -25.24
N TRP A 53 -13.54 -1.95 -24.90
CA TRP A 53 -14.03 -0.68 -24.37
C TRP A 53 -14.90 0.08 -25.39
N ALA A 54 -14.49 0.13 -26.66
CA ALA A 54 -15.27 0.74 -27.74
C ALA A 54 -16.62 0.03 -27.99
N HIS A 55 -16.69 -1.27 -27.72
CA HIS A 55 -17.93 -2.05 -27.74
C HIS A 55 -18.72 -1.99 -26.43
N GLN A 56 -18.41 -1.06 -25.52
CA GLN A 56 -19.07 -0.92 -24.20
C GLN A 56 -18.99 -2.19 -23.34
N GLY A 57 -17.95 -2.99 -23.54
CA GLY A 57 -17.68 -4.17 -22.72
C GLY A 57 -17.40 -3.79 -21.26
N PRO A 58 -17.79 -4.64 -20.29
CA PRO A 58 -17.43 -4.42 -18.90
C PRO A 58 -15.91 -4.45 -18.74
N MET A 59 -15.35 -3.45 -18.05
CA MET A 59 -13.93 -3.36 -17.74
C MET A 59 -13.77 -3.40 -16.22
N SER A 60 -13.00 -4.37 -15.73
CA SER A 60 -12.70 -4.49 -14.29
C SER A 60 -11.48 -3.67 -13.90
N GLU A 61 -11.31 -3.37 -12.62
CA GLU A 61 -10.11 -2.68 -12.12
C GLU A 61 -8.82 -3.52 -12.36
N ASN A 62 -8.94 -4.85 -12.39
CA ASN A 62 -7.84 -5.74 -12.74
C ASN A 62 -7.43 -5.61 -14.23
N ASP A 63 -8.40 -5.40 -15.11
CA ASP A 63 -8.15 -5.10 -16.52
C ASP A 63 -7.43 -3.76 -16.67
N ILE A 64 -7.85 -2.73 -15.92
CA ILE A 64 -7.18 -1.42 -15.89
C ILE A 64 -5.74 -1.56 -15.42
N TYR A 65 -5.50 -2.29 -14.32
CA TYR A 65 -4.15 -2.57 -13.82
C TYR A 65 -3.27 -3.23 -14.89
N ARG A 66 -3.81 -4.22 -15.61
CA ARG A 66 -3.09 -4.96 -16.65
C ARG A 66 -2.80 -4.12 -17.89
N VAL A 67 -3.74 -3.28 -18.32
CA VAL A 67 -3.53 -2.29 -19.40
C VAL A 67 -2.39 -1.33 -19.02
N LEU A 68 -2.41 -0.80 -17.78
CA LEU A 68 -1.37 0.12 -17.32
C LEU A 68 0.01 -0.54 -17.18
N ASP A 69 0.08 -1.82 -16.80
CA ASP A 69 1.34 -2.59 -16.80
C ASP A 69 1.89 -2.77 -18.24
N GLY A 70 1.01 -3.08 -19.20
CA GLY A 70 1.38 -3.18 -20.61
C GLY A 70 1.93 -1.87 -21.17
N ILE A 71 1.26 -0.75 -20.88
CA ILE A 71 1.74 0.58 -21.27
C ILE A 71 3.07 0.91 -20.58
N GLU A 72 3.23 0.61 -19.28
CA GLU A 72 4.50 0.86 -18.56
C GLU A 72 5.65 0.10 -19.23
N ARG A 73 5.46 -1.17 -19.58
CA ARG A 73 6.49 -2.00 -20.24
C ARG A 73 6.84 -1.47 -21.63
N LEU A 74 5.85 -1.08 -22.42
CA LEU A 74 6.08 -0.47 -23.74
C LEU A 74 6.86 0.84 -23.64
N LEU A 75 6.49 1.72 -22.70
CA LEU A 75 7.16 2.99 -22.47
C LEU A 75 8.59 2.80 -21.94
N CYS A 76 8.83 1.76 -21.13
CA CYS A 76 10.18 1.38 -20.70
C CYS A 76 11.04 0.93 -21.88
N ALA A 77 10.49 0.15 -22.80
CA ALA A 77 11.21 -0.36 -23.97
C ALA A 77 11.67 0.78 -24.91
N ILE A 78 10.88 1.85 -25.02
CA ILE A 78 11.25 3.03 -25.81
C ILE A 78 11.98 4.11 -24.99
N HIS A 79 12.41 3.79 -23.76
CA HIS A 79 13.13 4.71 -22.86
C HIS A 79 12.41 6.07 -22.63
N SER A 80 11.08 6.08 -22.51
CA SER A 80 10.31 7.31 -22.31
C SER A 80 10.31 7.79 -20.85
N ASP A 81 10.41 9.11 -20.65
CA ASP A 81 10.27 9.72 -19.31
C ASP A 81 8.83 9.61 -18.74
N GLN A 82 7.83 9.36 -19.59
CA GLN A 82 6.42 9.23 -19.19
C GLN A 82 6.12 7.98 -18.37
N VAL A 83 7.08 7.05 -18.28
CA VAL A 83 6.99 5.82 -17.47
C VAL A 83 6.62 6.14 -16.02
N VAL A 84 7.15 7.23 -15.45
CA VAL A 84 6.87 7.60 -14.04
C VAL A 84 5.39 7.91 -13.83
N ASN A 85 4.75 8.58 -14.79
CA ASN A 85 3.35 8.95 -14.72
C ASN A 85 2.45 7.71 -14.78
N ILE A 86 2.67 6.84 -15.77
CA ILE A 86 1.91 5.58 -15.90
C ILE A 86 2.12 4.67 -14.69
N ARG A 87 3.33 4.61 -14.14
CA ARG A 87 3.62 3.86 -12.91
C ARG A 87 2.85 4.39 -11.70
N ASN A 88 2.58 5.69 -11.63
CA ASN A 88 1.74 6.25 -10.57
C ASN A 88 0.27 5.83 -10.75
N LEU A 89 -0.26 5.92 -11.97
CA LEU A 89 -1.62 5.47 -12.29
C LEU A 89 -1.83 3.98 -12.02
N ARG A 90 -0.85 3.14 -12.39
CA ARG A 90 -0.89 1.69 -12.10
C ARG A 90 -0.89 1.41 -10.60
N ARG A 91 -0.15 2.21 -9.82
CA ARG A 91 -0.16 2.10 -8.36
C ARG A 91 -1.51 2.49 -7.79
N GLU A 92 -2.15 3.50 -8.34
CA GLU A 92 -3.48 3.93 -7.90
C GLU A 92 -4.53 2.85 -8.16
N SER A 93 -4.52 2.19 -9.33
CA SER A 93 -5.43 1.07 -9.60
C SER A 93 -5.19 -0.13 -8.69
N LEU A 94 -3.92 -0.45 -8.42
CA LEU A 94 -3.56 -1.50 -7.46
C LEU A 94 -4.06 -1.16 -6.05
N ASN A 95 -3.94 0.10 -5.63
CA ASN A 95 -4.46 0.55 -4.34
C ASN A 95 -5.99 0.39 -4.26
N ARG A 96 -6.72 0.67 -5.34
CA ARG A 96 -8.18 0.45 -5.41
C ARG A 96 -8.54 -1.03 -5.28
N LEU A 97 -7.83 -1.91 -5.97
CA LEU A 97 -7.99 -3.37 -5.83
C LEU A 97 -7.73 -3.83 -4.40
N TRP A 98 -6.64 -3.35 -3.80
CA TRP A 98 -6.25 -3.69 -2.43
C TRP A 98 -7.28 -3.21 -1.40
N GLN A 99 -7.80 -1.99 -1.57
CA GLN A 99 -8.87 -1.45 -0.72
C GLN A 99 -10.16 -2.26 -0.84
N ALA A 100 -10.49 -2.72 -2.05
CA ALA A 100 -11.66 -3.58 -2.27
C ALA A 100 -11.50 -4.94 -1.58
N GLU A 101 -10.32 -5.55 -1.63
CA GLU A 101 -10.04 -6.87 -1.03
C GLU A 101 -9.97 -6.83 0.49
N ILE A 102 -9.30 -5.82 1.07
CA ILE A 102 -9.25 -5.66 2.54
C ILE A 102 -10.65 -5.49 3.14
N GLY A 103 -11.58 -4.95 2.34
CA GLY A 103 -12.92 -4.58 2.78
C GLY A 103 -12.86 -3.42 3.78
N ASP A 104 -13.99 -2.75 3.97
CA ASP A 104 -14.07 -1.63 4.90
C ASP A 104 -13.53 -2.02 6.29
N ASN A 105 -12.48 -1.32 6.74
CA ASN A 105 -11.87 -1.43 8.06
C ASN A 105 -12.79 -0.89 9.18
N ASN A 106 -14.10 -0.83 8.94
CA ASN A 106 -15.14 -0.50 9.91
C ASN A 106 -15.27 -1.53 11.05
N ARG A 107 -14.53 -2.65 10.96
CA ARG A 107 -14.38 -3.65 12.04
C ARG A 107 -13.49 -3.16 13.19
N ASN A 108 -12.93 -1.95 13.10
CA ASN A 108 -12.02 -1.38 14.11
C ASN A 108 -12.76 -0.62 15.22
N ILE A 109 -14.00 -0.15 14.99
CA ILE A 109 -14.73 0.60 16.01
C ILE A 109 -15.11 -0.30 17.19
N SER A 110 -15.59 -1.51 16.93
CA SER A 110 -15.96 -2.46 17.99
C SER A 110 -14.73 -2.93 18.79
N ARG A 111 -13.60 -3.20 18.11
CA ARG A 111 -12.33 -3.56 18.78
C ARG A 111 -11.72 -2.40 19.57
N ALA A 112 -11.86 -1.16 19.09
CA ALA A 112 -11.41 0.02 19.81
C ALA A 112 -12.29 0.34 21.03
N ILE A 113 -13.59 0.06 20.96
CA ILE A 113 -14.56 0.36 22.04
C ILE A 113 -14.57 -0.73 23.13
N TRP A 114 -14.31 -1.99 22.78
CA TRP A 114 -14.31 -3.12 23.72
C TRP A 114 -13.51 -2.90 25.03
N PRO A 115 -12.28 -2.35 25.00
CA PRO A 115 -11.51 -2.05 26.21
C PRO A 115 -12.21 -1.05 27.13
N PHE A 116 -12.84 -0.01 26.56
CA PHE A 116 -13.57 1.00 27.32
C PHE A 116 -14.85 0.42 27.95
N VAL A 117 -15.57 -0.42 27.22
CA VAL A 117 -16.78 -1.10 27.73
C VAL A 117 -16.45 -2.04 28.88
N LEU A 118 -15.42 -2.89 28.73
CA LEU A 118 -14.98 -3.82 29.77
C LEU A 118 -14.50 -3.10 31.02
N TYR A 119 -13.78 -2.00 30.84
CA TYR A 119 -13.31 -1.14 31.93
C TYR A 119 -14.47 -0.49 32.68
N PHE A 120 -15.42 0.12 31.95
CA PHE A 120 -16.59 0.76 32.55
C PHE A 120 -17.43 -0.25 33.36
N ALA A 121 -17.65 -1.45 32.82
CA ALA A 121 -18.35 -2.52 33.52
C ALA A 121 -17.63 -2.95 34.82
N SER A 122 -16.29 -3.07 34.76
CA SER A 122 -15.46 -3.42 35.92
C SER A 122 -15.47 -2.32 37.01
N ALA A 123 -15.39 -1.06 36.60
CA ALA A 123 -15.46 0.10 37.49
C ALA A 123 -16.83 0.20 38.18
N ALA A 124 -17.92 0.04 37.42
CA ALA A 124 -19.28 0.04 37.94
C ALA A 124 -19.50 -1.08 38.99
N ALA A 125 -19.00 -2.29 38.72
CA ALA A 125 -19.09 -3.42 39.64
C ALA A 125 -18.35 -3.17 40.97
N LEU A 126 -17.14 -2.60 40.90
CA LEU A 126 -16.34 -2.27 42.10
C LEU A 126 -16.99 -1.15 42.93
N CYS A 127 -17.45 -0.08 42.30
CA CYS A 127 -18.18 1.00 43.00
C CYS A 127 -19.43 0.45 43.70
N PHE A 128 -20.23 -0.37 43.01
CA PHE A 128 -21.42 -0.99 43.59
C PHE A 128 -21.09 -1.87 44.81
N ALA A 129 -20.04 -2.69 44.72
CA ALA A 129 -19.58 -3.52 45.83
C ALA A 129 -19.09 -2.68 47.03
N CYS A 130 -18.33 -1.61 46.79
CA CYS A 130 -17.86 -0.70 47.84
C CYS A 130 -19.03 -0.01 48.57
N PHE A 131 -20.03 0.49 47.83
CA PHE A 131 -21.22 1.13 48.42
C PHE A 131 -22.06 0.16 49.25
N ARG A 132 -22.17 -1.11 48.84
CA ARG A 132 -23.07 -2.07 49.48
C ARG A 132 -22.51 -2.75 50.73
N PHE A 133 -21.18 -2.88 50.84
CA PHE A 133 -20.56 -3.78 51.83
C PHE A 133 -19.61 -3.14 52.86
N TYR A 134 -19.03 -1.94 52.65
CA TYR A 134 -17.95 -1.49 53.55
C TYR A 134 -17.97 0.01 53.94
N PRO A 135 -18.30 0.37 55.19
CA PRO A 135 -18.13 1.72 55.72
C PRO A 135 -16.71 1.86 56.29
N MET A 136 -15.68 2.02 55.45
CA MET A 136 -14.32 2.31 55.92
C MET A 136 -13.55 3.17 54.91
N PRO A 137 -12.85 4.24 55.34
CA PRO A 137 -12.41 5.31 54.44
C PRO A 137 -11.32 4.88 53.43
N TRP A 138 -10.61 3.78 53.69
CA TRP A 138 -9.46 3.33 52.88
C TRP A 138 -9.83 2.43 51.69
N ASN A 139 -11.04 1.84 51.67
CA ASN A 139 -11.44 0.90 50.61
C ASN A 139 -11.76 1.60 49.27
N GLY A 140 -12.29 2.83 49.32
CA GLY A 140 -12.53 3.62 48.11
C GLY A 140 -11.24 4.06 47.42
N LEU A 141 -10.20 4.37 48.20
CA LEU A 141 -8.89 4.74 47.63
C LEU A 141 -8.22 3.54 46.93
N LEU A 142 -8.29 2.35 47.52
CA LEU A 142 -7.75 1.14 46.90
C LEU A 142 -8.49 0.76 45.61
N SER A 143 -9.81 0.87 45.57
CA SER A 143 -10.57 0.56 44.35
C SER A 143 -10.28 1.55 43.22
N ILE A 144 -10.19 2.85 43.54
CA ILE A 144 -9.79 3.89 42.58
C ILE A 144 -8.38 3.64 42.03
N LEU A 145 -7.43 3.24 42.88
CA LEU A 145 -6.06 2.93 42.45
C LEU A 145 -5.99 1.69 41.55
N ILE A 146 -6.73 0.63 41.87
CA ILE A 146 -6.80 -0.58 41.03
C ILE A 146 -7.43 -0.25 39.67
N ILE A 147 -8.52 0.52 39.67
CA ILE A 147 -9.18 0.98 38.44
C ILE A 147 -8.22 1.84 37.60
N ALA A 148 -7.51 2.81 38.19
CA ALA A 148 -6.53 3.63 37.49
C ALA A 148 -5.35 2.82 36.92
N LEU A 149 -4.89 1.80 37.65
CA LEU A 149 -3.85 0.88 37.18
C LEU A 149 -4.33 0.07 35.96
N LEU A 150 -5.53 -0.50 36.02
CA LEU A 150 -6.12 -1.25 34.92
C LEU A 150 -6.37 -0.36 33.69
N PHE A 151 -6.80 0.89 33.88
CA PHE A 151 -6.93 1.87 32.79
C PHE A 151 -5.59 2.13 32.11
N ARG A 152 -4.53 2.32 32.91
CA ARG A 152 -3.18 2.56 32.40
C ARG A 152 -2.66 1.36 31.60
N LEU A 153 -2.96 0.14 32.06
CA LEU A 153 -2.59 -1.10 31.36
C LEU A 153 -3.37 -1.28 30.05
N ALA A 154 -4.69 -1.05 30.07
CA ALA A 154 -5.53 -1.13 28.88
C ALA A 154 -5.14 -0.07 27.83
N TRP A 155 -4.85 1.16 28.26
CA TRP A 155 -4.34 2.22 27.40
C TRP A 155 -2.97 1.83 26.80
N ALA A 156 -2.06 1.30 27.61
CA ALA A 156 -0.76 0.83 27.14
C ALA A 156 -0.88 -0.34 26.14
N GLN A 157 -1.85 -1.24 26.35
CA GLN A 157 -2.11 -2.35 25.44
C GLN A 157 -2.71 -1.86 24.10
N SER A 158 -3.69 -0.95 24.16
CA SER A 158 -4.28 -0.33 22.96
C SER A 158 -3.25 0.44 22.13
N LEU A 159 -2.30 1.13 22.77
CA LEU A 159 -1.19 1.80 22.08
C LEU A 159 -0.21 0.81 21.42
N LYS A 160 0.03 -0.36 22.04
CA LYS A 160 0.86 -1.41 21.43
C LYS A 160 0.19 -2.03 20.20
N ASP A 161 -1.11 -2.30 20.28
CA ASP A 161 -1.86 -2.87 19.16
C ASP A 161 -1.93 -1.91 17.96
N ALA A 162 -1.97 -0.59 18.20
CA ALA A 162 -1.87 0.41 17.15
C ALA A 162 -0.53 0.36 16.40
N SER A 163 0.57 0.05 17.10
CA SER A 163 1.92 -0.07 16.51
C SER A 163 2.13 -1.38 15.72
N LEU A 164 1.39 -2.44 16.03
CA LEU A 164 1.47 -3.75 15.35
C LEU A 164 0.81 -3.76 13.96
N THR A 165 0.14 -2.67 13.56
CA THR A 165 -0.42 -2.54 12.21
C THR A 165 0.65 -2.38 11.13
N SER A 166 1.91 -2.13 11.50
CA SER A 166 3.05 -2.15 10.58
C SER A 166 3.75 -3.52 10.65
N GLY A 167 3.07 -4.55 10.15
CA GLY A 167 3.70 -5.85 9.89
C GLY A 167 4.86 -5.74 8.88
N PRO A 168 5.66 -6.81 8.72
CA PRO A 168 6.70 -6.85 7.69
C PRO A 168 6.09 -6.53 6.33
N LYS A 169 6.52 -5.42 5.72
CA LYS A 169 6.04 -4.96 4.42
C LYS A 169 7.20 -4.88 3.46
N GLU A 170 6.97 -5.20 2.20
CA GLU A 170 8.02 -5.13 1.18
C GLU A 170 8.10 -3.71 0.62
N CYS A 171 9.32 -3.18 0.51
CA CYS A 171 9.56 -1.87 -0.09
C CYS A 171 9.32 -1.97 -1.60
N PHE A 172 8.28 -1.29 -2.09
CA PHE A 172 7.86 -1.33 -3.51
C PHE A 172 8.96 -0.99 -4.53
N HIS A 173 9.94 -0.18 -4.14
CA HIS A 173 10.99 0.29 -5.05
C HIS A 173 12.24 -0.61 -5.07
N CYS A 174 12.52 -1.37 -4.00
CA CYS A 174 13.68 -2.28 -3.95
C CYS A 174 13.36 -3.75 -3.66
N GLY A 175 12.09 -4.09 -3.41
CA GLY A 175 11.63 -5.45 -3.11
C GLY A 175 12.11 -6.03 -1.78
N ARG A 176 12.77 -5.25 -0.92
CA ARG A 176 13.26 -5.73 0.39
C ARG A 176 12.21 -5.56 1.47
N VAL A 177 12.10 -6.52 2.38
CA VAL A 177 11.26 -6.41 3.58
C VAL A 177 11.78 -5.25 4.45
N ILE A 178 10.90 -4.31 4.77
CA ILE A 178 11.16 -3.15 5.62
C ILE A 178 10.15 -3.11 6.78
N TYR A 179 10.61 -2.66 7.93
CA TYR A 179 9.79 -2.46 9.13
C TYR A 179 9.53 -0.97 9.42
N SER A 180 10.23 -0.06 8.73
CA SER A 180 10.13 1.38 8.89
C SER A 180 9.12 2.02 7.92
N THR A 181 8.61 3.21 8.27
CA THR A 181 7.70 4.00 7.42
C THR A 181 8.37 4.52 6.14
N PRO A 182 9.60 5.08 6.16
CA PRO A 182 10.41 5.30 4.96
C PRO A 182 11.34 4.10 4.68
N CYS A 183 11.60 3.83 3.39
CA CYS A 183 12.49 2.74 2.94
C CYS A 183 13.97 3.17 3.04
N PRO A 184 14.79 2.56 3.91
CA PRO A 184 16.19 2.98 4.16
C PRO A 184 17.15 2.68 2.99
N TYR A 185 16.71 1.85 2.04
CA TYR A 185 17.54 1.40 0.92
C TYR A 185 17.34 2.23 -0.36
N CYS A 186 16.18 2.86 -0.55
CA CYS A 186 15.85 3.55 -1.80
C CYS A 186 16.29 5.03 -1.81
N ARG A 187 16.66 5.57 -0.65
CA ARG A 187 17.27 6.89 -0.51
C ARG A 187 18.44 6.73 0.46
N PRO A 188 19.70 6.80 0.02
CA PRO A 188 20.81 6.88 0.96
C PRO A 188 20.64 8.20 1.72
N SER A 189 20.22 8.11 2.98
CA SER A 189 19.86 9.27 3.80
C SER A 189 21.10 10.14 4.05
N GLN A 190 21.20 11.27 3.34
CA GLN A 190 21.79 12.46 3.92
C GLN A 190 20.81 12.96 5.00
N ASN A 191 21.27 12.90 6.25
CA ASN A 191 20.74 13.64 7.41
C ASN A 191 19.25 13.43 7.72
N LEU A 192 18.91 12.28 8.32
CA LEU A 192 17.83 12.26 9.31
C LEU A 192 18.43 12.78 10.62
N GLY A 193 18.19 14.06 10.91
CA GLY A 193 18.34 14.61 12.25
C GLY A 193 17.32 13.91 13.15
N ILE A 194 17.76 12.85 13.83
CA ILE A 194 16.91 12.07 14.73
C ILE A 194 17.10 12.61 16.14
N ASP A 195 16.00 13.16 16.64
CA ASP A 195 15.75 13.57 18.01
C ASP A 195 16.27 12.52 19.03
N PRO A 196 17.07 12.91 20.05
CA PRO A 196 17.72 11.98 20.99
C PRO A 196 16.76 11.07 21.79
N ARG A 197 15.44 11.27 21.71
CA ARG A 197 14.44 10.38 22.34
C ARG A 197 14.21 9.05 21.61
N MET A 198 14.60 8.91 20.34
CA MET A 198 14.37 7.68 19.56
C MET A 198 15.51 6.67 19.67
N THR A 199 16.70 7.10 20.10
CA THR A 199 17.91 6.26 20.23
C THR A 199 17.77 5.18 21.32
N ILE A 200 16.89 5.37 22.30
CA ILE A 200 16.72 4.44 23.43
C ILE A 200 16.02 3.15 23.00
N VAL A 201 15.16 3.20 21.97
CA VAL A 201 14.42 2.01 21.50
C VAL A 201 15.30 1.12 20.63
N LEU A 202 16.12 1.70 19.76
CA LEU A 202 16.96 0.93 18.83
C LEU A 202 18.11 0.19 19.53
N LYS A 203 18.58 0.67 20.68
CA LYS A 203 19.68 0.03 21.42
C LYS A 203 19.28 -1.29 22.11
N ASN A 204 17.98 -1.51 22.31
CA ASN A 204 17.47 -2.74 22.91
C ASN A 204 17.12 -3.83 21.88
N ASP A 205 17.03 -3.48 20.58
CA ASP A 205 16.72 -4.44 19.51
C ASP A 205 17.97 -5.07 18.85
N GLU A 206 19.16 -4.48 19.03
CA GLU A 206 20.42 -5.08 18.54
C GLU A 206 20.75 -6.43 19.20
N THR A 207 20.12 -6.78 20.33
CA THR A 207 20.30 -8.08 20.98
C THR A 207 19.48 -9.23 20.36
N LEU A 208 18.65 -8.97 19.34
CA LEU A 208 17.75 -9.99 18.75
C LEU A 208 18.07 -10.37 17.29
N LEU A 209 19.23 -10.01 16.75
CA LEU A 209 19.69 -10.54 15.46
C LEU A 209 20.30 -11.94 15.65
N PRO A 210 19.68 -13.03 15.14
CA PRO A 210 20.36 -14.30 15.05
C PRO A 210 21.50 -14.18 14.05
N THR A 211 22.71 -14.48 14.51
CA THR A 211 23.91 -14.57 13.68
C THR A 211 23.69 -15.62 12.60
N ASN A 212 23.67 -15.16 11.35
CA ASN A 212 23.55 -15.98 10.15
C ASN A 212 24.73 -16.98 10.09
N LYS A 213 24.47 -18.24 10.44
CA LYS A 213 25.39 -19.34 10.18
C LYS A 213 25.21 -19.78 8.73
N GLN A 214 26.21 -19.43 7.93
CA GLN A 214 26.43 -19.91 6.57
C GLN A 214 26.05 -21.38 6.40
N ARG A 215 25.38 -21.69 5.30
CA ARG A 215 25.47 -23.01 4.68
C ARG A 215 25.57 -22.87 3.16
N HIS A 216 26.81 -22.96 2.71
CA HIS A 216 27.18 -23.45 1.39
C HIS A 216 26.55 -24.83 1.15
N HIS A 217 25.86 -25.00 0.04
CA HIS A 217 26.12 -25.98 -1.03
C HIS A 217 25.06 -25.86 -2.12
#